data_AF-A0A660UTE1-F1
#
_entry.id   AF-A0A660UTE1-F1
#
_cell.length_a   1.000
_cell.length_b   1.000
_cell.length_c   1.000
_cell.angle_alpha   90.00
_cell.angle_beta   90.00
_cell.angle_gamma   90.00
#
_symmetry.space_group_name_H-M   'P 1'
#
loop_
_entity.id
_entity.type
_entity.pdbx_description
1 polymer ?
#
loop_
_entity_poly.entity_id
_entity_poly.type
_entity_poly.pdbx_seq_one_letter_code
_entity_poly.pdbx_strand_id
1 'polypeptide(L)'
;MKTTALCITLAAVLALSGCSNSLDNYESVFDRYYSTTLKDSTSADVLAMVQDPETELFSQSESVVAAWGIEDKKERTHWFNMVAFDEEQMNAVRKYGFILKERHWGWNISPAPMLRLDVALVMDAEVLEAAYAGNNEKQVEILKAAKELFTRDAAELTFDSRPLRNSTDMVKQAFKSVLVKLDRSPAYAVKLPLFEGMAFDHPTLGESRIRMLIEGDIVKIKIKAGKHWFSKEPFEEQDDVIYM
;
A
#
# COMPACT_ATOMS: atom_id res chain seq x y z
N MET A 1 0.93 -34.37 70.09
CA MET A 1 0.03 -33.34 69.55
C MET A 1 0.83 -32.13 69.12
N LYS A 2 0.52 -31.61 67.93
CA LYS A 2 0.95 -30.36 67.25
C LYS A 2 1.78 -30.59 65.98
N THR A 3 1.01 -30.93 64.96
CA THR A 3 1.20 -30.58 63.54
C THR A 3 1.43 -29.08 63.35
N THR A 4 2.38 -28.70 62.50
CA THR A 4 2.23 -27.52 61.64
C THR A 4 3.16 -27.65 60.43
N ALA A 5 2.53 -27.79 59.26
CA ALA A 5 3.14 -27.80 57.95
C ALA A 5 3.70 -26.41 57.62
N LEU A 6 4.91 -26.37 57.05
CA LEU A 6 5.50 -25.15 56.52
C LEU A 6 5.10 -25.02 55.04
N CYS A 7 4.28 -24.02 54.74
CA CYS A 7 3.83 -23.67 53.40
C CYS A 7 5.00 -23.29 52.49
N ILE A 8 5.12 -24.00 51.37
CA ILE A 8 5.94 -23.62 50.22
C ILE A 8 5.18 -22.52 49.47
N THR A 9 5.61 -21.27 49.59
CA THR A 9 5.11 -20.17 48.75
C THR A 9 5.79 -20.25 47.38
N LEU A 10 5.04 -20.78 46.41
CA LEU A 10 5.37 -20.75 44.99
C LEU A 10 5.33 -19.29 44.51
N ALA A 11 6.48 -18.72 44.18
CA ALA A 11 6.56 -17.42 43.52
C ALA A 11 6.10 -17.59 42.06
N ALA A 12 4.83 -17.26 41.79
CA ALA A 12 4.31 -17.14 40.44
C ALA A 12 4.95 -15.93 39.76
N VAL A 13 5.96 -16.17 38.94
CA VAL A 13 6.44 -15.21 37.95
C VAL A 13 5.32 -15.09 36.91
N LEU A 14 4.47 -14.08 37.09
CA LEU A 14 3.57 -13.60 36.06
C LEU A 14 4.45 -13.06 34.93
N ALA A 15 4.75 -13.91 33.96
CA ALA A 15 5.18 -13.48 32.65
C ALA A 15 4.06 -12.61 32.08
N LEU A 16 4.19 -11.29 32.27
CA LEU A 16 3.56 -10.31 31.42
C LEU A 16 4.21 -10.44 30.03
N SER A 17 3.91 -11.53 29.33
CA SER A 17 3.88 -11.52 27.87
C SER A 17 2.71 -10.61 27.50
N GLY A 18 2.92 -9.30 27.66
CA GLY A 18 2.12 -8.33 26.94
C GLY A 18 2.27 -8.72 25.49
N CYS A 19 1.16 -9.11 24.86
CA CYS A 19 1.05 -9.12 23.43
C CYS A 19 1.47 -7.71 22.99
N SER A 20 2.71 -7.55 22.57
CA SER A 20 3.11 -6.36 21.85
C SER A 20 2.30 -6.44 20.57
N ASN A 21 1.23 -5.66 20.47
CA ASN A 21 0.57 -5.43 19.18
C ASN A 21 1.68 -5.16 18.19
N SER A 22 1.77 -6.02 17.18
CA SER A 22 2.87 -6.01 16.25
C SER A 22 2.87 -4.69 15.49
N LEU A 23 3.81 -4.54 14.58
CA LEU A 23 4.05 -3.28 13.90
C LEU A 23 2.90 -2.85 12.94
N ASP A 24 1.77 -3.57 12.94
CA ASP A 24 1.07 -4.03 11.73
C ASP A 24 -0.47 -3.91 11.77
N ASN A 25 -1.07 -3.23 12.76
CA ASN A 25 -2.54 -3.07 12.85
C ASN A 25 -3.13 -2.08 11.81
N TYR A 26 -2.91 -2.35 10.52
CA TYR A 26 -3.65 -1.74 9.40
C TYR A 26 -3.98 -2.80 8.35
N GLU A 27 -3.98 -4.08 8.73
CA GLU A 27 -4.64 -5.13 7.94
C GLU A 27 -6.05 -4.68 7.57
N SER A 28 -6.79 -4.06 8.50
CA SER A 28 -8.11 -3.47 8.22
C SER A 28 -8.15 -2.45 7.08
N VAL A 29 -7.06 -1.70 6.85
CA VAL A 29 -6.96 -0.82 5.68
C VAL A 29 -6.86 -1.65 4.41
N PHE A 30 -6.02 -2.70 4.40
CA PHE A 30 -5.84 -3.53 3.21
C PHE A 30 -6.92 -4.61 3.03
N ASP A 31 -7.68 -4.98 4.05
CA ASP A 31 -8.77 -5.94 3.96
C ASP A 31 -9.82 -5.47 2.94
N ARG A 32 -10.12 -4.17 2.94
CA ARG A 32 -11.05 -3.53 1.99
C ARG A 32 -10.46 -3.45 0.58
N TYR A 33 -9.15 -3.24 0.47
CA TYR A 33 -8.45 -3.38 -0.80
C TYR A 33 -8.56 -4.81 -1.34
N TYR A 34 -8.37 -5.82 -0.49
CA TYR A 34 -8.41 -7.22 -0.90
C TYR A 34 -9.84 -7.76 -1.13
N SER A 35 -10.86 -7.18 -0.50
CA SER A 35 -12.27 -7.56 -0.72
C SER A 35 -12.81 -7.12 -2.08
N THR A 36 -12.21 -6.10 -2.70
CA THR A 36 -12.59 -5.62 -4.04
C THR A 36 -11.94 -6.51 -5.11
N THR A 37 -12.75 -7.16 -5.94
CA THR A 37 -12.27 -7.97 -7.08
C THR A 37 -12.49 -7.19 -8.37
N LEU A 38 -11.41 -6.98 -9.14
CA LEU A 38 -11.50 -6.24 -10.40
C LEU A 38 -12.39 -7.01 -11.39
N LYS A 39 -13.16 -6.28 -12.20
CA LYS A 39 -14.15 -6.77 -13.18
C LYS A 39 -15.40 -7.44 -12.60
N ASP A 40 -15.39 -7.79 -11.32
CA ASP A 40 -16.51 -8.48 -10.65
C ASP A 40 -17.24 -7.58 -9.65
N SER A 41 -16.50 -6.82 -8.82
CA SER A 41 -17.10 -5.96 -7.81
C SER A 41 -17.76 -4.73 -8.44
N THR A 42 -19.04 -4.52 -8.14
CA THR A 42 -19.79 -3.35 -8.61
C THR A 42 -19.54 -2.13 -7.72
N SER A 43 -19.93 -0.94 -8.19
CA SER A 43 -19.93 0.27 -7.37
C SER A 43 -20.75 0.13 -6.08
N ALA A 44 -21.89 -0.57 -6.12
CA ALA A 44 -22.71 -0.82 -4.93
C ALA A 44 -22.01 -1.70 -3.91
N ASP A 45 -21.33 -2.77 -4.36
CA ASP A 45 -20.58 -3.67 -3.47
C ASP A 45 -19.44 -2.91 -2.79
N VAL A 46 -18.69 -2.12 -3.56
CA VAL A 46 -17.55 -1.35 -3.06
C VAL A 46 -18.01 -0.27 -2.08
N LEU A 47 -19.07 0.49 -2.39
CA LEU A 47 -19.59 1.54 -1.50
C LEU A 47 -20.01 0.99 -0.12
N ALA A 48 -20.49 -0.26 -0.06
CA ALA A 48 -20.88 -0.90 1.19
C ALA A 48 -19.69 -1.31 2.07
N MET A 49 -18.48 -1.41 1.52
CA MET A 49 -17.31 -1.98 2.23
C MET A 49 -16.05 -1.13 2.19
N VAL A 50 -15.97 -0.10 1.35
CA VAL A 50 -14.73 0.68 1.13
C VAL A 50 -14.35 1.54 2.33
N GLN A 51 -15.32 1.91 3.17
CA GLN A 51 -15.16 2.84 4.29
C GLN A 51 -15.56 2.18 5.62
N ASP A 52 -14.82 2.48 6.68
CA ASP A 52 -15.33 2.44 8.05
C ASP A 52 -15.91 3.81 8.44
N PRO A 53 -17.24 3.94 8.60
CA PRO A 53 -17.89 5.22 8.83
C PRO A 53 -17.55 5.85 10.18
N GLU A 54 -16.98 5.11 11.13
CA GLU A 54 -16.59 5.64 12.45
C GLU A 54 -15.22 6.31 12.43
N THR A 55 -14.31 5.87 11.55
CA THR A 55 -12.90 6.27 11.58
C THR A 55 -12.42 6.95 10.30
N GLU A 56 -13.16 6.83 9.20
CA GLU A 56 -12.74 7.30 7.88
C GLU A 56 -13.69 8.34 7.32
N LEU A 57 -13.13 9.20 6.47
CA LEU A 57 -13.84 10.13 5.63
C LEU A 57 -13.94 9.56 4.22
N PHE A 58 -14.89 10.09 3.45
CA PHE A 58 -15.24 9.57 2.15
C PHE A 58 -15.26 10.68 1.11
N SER A 59 -14.62 10.42 -0.02
CA SER A 59 -14.54 11.30 -1.17
C SER A 59 -14.99 10.51 -2.40
N GLN A 60 -15.81 11.12 -3.26
CA GLN A 60 -16.29 10.46 -4.48
C GLN A 60 -16.39 11.45 -5.65
N SER A 61 -16.22 10.92 -6.85
CA SER A 61 -16.61 11.52 -8.13
C SER A 61 -17.64 10.60 -8.82
N GLU A 62 -17.88 10.80 -10.12
CA GLU A 62 -18.77 9.94 -10.91
C GLU A 62 -18.20 8.52 -11.11
N SER A 63 -16.88 8.38 -11.20
CA SER A 63 -16.20 7.11 -11.55
C SER A 63 -15.13 6.67 -10.54
N VAL A 64 -14.89 7.45 -9.47
CA VAL A 64 -13.87 7.13 -8.45
C VAL A 64 -14.44 7.35 -7.05
N VAL A 65 -14.15 6.41 -6.14
CA VAL A 65 -14.43 6.55 -4.71
C VAL A 65 -13.16 6.36 -3.91
N ALA A 66 -13.04 7.07 -2.80
CA ALA A 66 -11.96 6.87 -1.84
C ALA A 66 -12.45 7.04 -0.41
N ALA A 67 -12.14 6.04 0.42
CA ALA A 67 -12.17 6.17 1.87
C ALA A 67 -10.76 6.49 2.37
N TRP A 68 -10.63 7.42 3.31
CA TRP A 68 -9.33 7.83 3.83
C TRP A 68 -9.43 8.25 5.28
N GLY A 69 -8.34 8.07 6.01
CA GLY A 69 -8.30 8.33 7.45
C GLY A 69 -6.96 8.89 7.89
N ILE A 70 -6.97 9.43 9.11
CA ILE A 70 -5.79 9.91 9.81
C ILE A 70 -5.77 9.32 11.21
N GLU A 71 -4.58 8.94 11.66
CA GLU A 71 -4.30 8.62 13.04
C GLU A 71 -3.35 9.73 13.55
N ASP A 72 -3.71 10.31 14.69
CA ASP A 72 -3.03 11.40 15.40
C ASP A 72 -3.33 12.84 14.95
N LYS A 73 -3.31 13.74 15.94
CA LYS A 73 -3.48 15.20 15.79
C LYS A 73 -2.45 15.88 14.88
N LYS A 74 -1.34 15.20 14.56
CA LYS A 74 -0.28 15.73 13.70
C LYS A 74 -0.36 15.23 12.26
N GLU A 75 -1.40 14.46 11.91
CA GLU A 75 -1.62 13.91 10.55
C GLU A 75 -0.39 13.13 10.03
N ARG A 76 0.30 12.42 10.93
CA ARG A 76 1.56 11.73 10.62
C ARG A 76 1.36 10.29 10.16
N THR A 77 0.24 9.71 10.56
CA THR A 77 -0.23 8.43 10.04
C THR A 77 -1.51 8.71 9.29
N HIS A 78 -1.54 8.34 8.02
CA HIS A 78 -2.71 8.54 7.16
C HIS A 78 -2.76 7.46 6.08
N TRP A 79 -3.95 7.11 5.66
CA TRP A 79 -4.19 6.03 4.71
C TRP A 79 -5.35 6.36 3.79
N PHE A 80 -5.44 5.61 2.68
CA PHE A 80 -6.62 5.60 1.85
C PHE A 80 -6.82 4.23 1.19
N ASN A 81 -8.08 3.93 0.88
CA ASN A 81 -8.48 2.96 -0.13
C ASN A 81 -9.21 3.71 -1.23
N MET A 82 -8.76 3.56 -2.47
CA MET A 82 -9.35 4.22 -3.64
C MET A 82 -9.70 3.17 -4.68
N VAL A 83 -10.89 3.27 -5.26
CA VAL A 83 -11.37 2.37 -6.31
C VAL A 83 -11.94 3.22 -7.45
N ALA A 84 -11.54 2.89 -8.67
CA ALA A 84 -12.08 3.48 -9.88
C ALA A 84 -12.86 2.44 -10.68
N PHE A 85 -13.96 2.89 -11.27
CA PHE A 85 -14.92 2.07 -12.00
C PHE A 85 -14.87 2.36 -13.49
N ASP A 86 -15.26 1.35 -14.28
CA ASP A 86 -15.59 1.54 -15.67
C ASP A 86 -16.94 2.26 -15.78
N GLU A 87 -17.03 3.32 -16.58
CA GLU A 87 -18.24 4.14 -16.69
C GLU A 87 -19.40 3.39 -17.37
N GLU A 88 -19.12 2.42 -18.23
CA GLU A 88 -20.16 1.68 -18.97
C GLU A 88 -20.67 0.50 -18.15
N GLN A 89 -19.76 -0.27 -17.55
CA GLN A 89 -20.07 -1.52 -16.85
C GLN A 89 -20.26 -1.34 -15.34
N MET A 90 -19.82 -0.22 -14.77
CA MET A 90 -19.86 0.08 -13.33
C MET A 90 -19.11 -0.94 -12.45
N ASN A 91 -18.19 -1.69 -13.05
CA ASN A 91 -17.33 -2.66 -12.38
C ASN A 91 -16.01 -2.01 -11.99
N ALA A 92 -15.43 -2.44 -10.86
CA ALA A 92 -14.13 -1.97 -10.42
C ALA A 92 -13.05 -2.37 -11.42
N VAL A 93 -12.32 -1.39 -11.96
CA VAL A 93 -11.22 -1.62 -12.92
C VAL A 93 -9.87 -1.26 -12.33
N ARG A 94 -9.82 -0.43 -11.29
CA ARG A 94 -8.58 -0.06 -10.60
C ARG A 94 -8.84 0.05 -9.11
N LYS A 95 -7.89 -0.41 -8.30
CA LYS A 95 -7.93 -0.28 -6.84
C LYS A 95 -6.55 0.02 -6.28
N TYR A 96 -6.53 0.82 -5.23
CA TYR A 96 -5.32 1.33 -4.59
C TYR A 96 -5.50 1.29 -3.07
N GLY A 97 -4.61 0.59 -2.37
CA GLY A 97 -4.52 0.59 -0.92
C GLY A 97 -3.23 1.29 -0.51
N PHE A 98 -3.31 2.28 0.37
CA PHE A 98 -2.16 3.09 0.76
C PHE A 98 -2.13 3.32 2.26
N ILE A 99 -0.94 3.27 2.84
CA ILE A 99 -0.68 3.81 4.17
C ILE A 99 0.70 4.50 4.22
N LEU A 100 0.74 5.66 4.86
CA LEU A 100 1.95 6.25 5.41
C LEU A 100 1.84 6.21 6.93
N LYS A 101 2.82 5.61 7.59
CA LYS A 101 2.92 5.56 9.05
C LYS A 101 4.21 6.18 9.49
N GLU A 102 4.13 7.14 10.40
CA GLU A 102 5.28 7.64 11.13
C GLU A 102 5.28 7.05 12.55
N ARG A 103 6.27 6.23 12.87
CA ARG A 103 6.50 5.88 14.28
C ARG A 103 7.12 7.05 15.01
N HIS A 104 6.47 7.49 16.09
CA HIS A 104 7.05 8.39 17.07
C HIS A 104 6.92 7.78 18.47
N TRP A 105 8.06 7.46 19.09
CA TRP A 105 8.08 6.97 20.47
C TRP A 105 8.95 7.88 21.33
N GLY A 106 8.32 8.70 22.18
CA GLY A 106 9.03 9.60 23.11
C GLY A 106 9.71 10.81 22.47
N TRP A 107 10.28 11.68 23.30
CA TRP A 107 10.73 13.02 22.89
C TRP A 107 12.10 13.05 22.18
N ASN A 108 12.84 11.94 22.17
CA ASN A 108 14.23 11.86 21.67
C ASN A 108 14.47 10.81 20.57
N ILE A 109 13.41 10.26 19.96
CA ILE A 109 13.56 9.29 18.87
C ILE A 109 13.22 9.97 17.54
N SER A 110 14.13 9.83 16.57
CA SER A 110 13.93 10.33 15.22
C SER A 110 12.68 9.69 14.60
N PRO A 111 11.82 10.48 13.92
CA PRO A 111 10.72 9.95 13.15
C PRO A 111 11.14 8.83 12.21
N ALA A 112 10.33 7.78 12.17
CA ALA A 112 10.57 6.59 11.39
C ALA A 112 9.39 6.35 10.43
N PRO A 113 9.25 7.18 9.37
CA PRO A 113 8.16 7.07 8.42
C PRO A 113 8.36 5.87 7.49
N MET A 114 7.26 5.21 7.17
CA MET A 114 7.22 4.07 6.26
C MET A 114 5.91 4.07 5.48
N LEU A 115 6.00 3.80 4.18
CA LEU A 115 4.90 3.84 3.22
C LEU A 115 4.71 2.47 2.60
N ARG A 116 3.46 2.00 2.51
CA ARG A 116 3.06 0.86 1.69
C ARG A 116 1.99 1.31 0.71
N LEU A 117 2.12 0.86 -0.52
CA LEU A 117 1.15 1.04 -1.59
C LEU A 117 0.94 -0.30 -2.28
N ASP A 118 -0.32 -0.69 -2.39
CA ASP A 118 -0.78 -1.83 -3.18
C ASP A 118 -1.69 -1.31 -4.29
N VAL A 119 -1.44 -1.73 -5.52
CA VAL A 119 -2.19 -1.32 -6.71
C VAL A 119 -2.57 -2.55 -7.48
N ALA A 120 -3.82 -2.64 -7.88
CA ALA A 120 -4.25 -3.56 -8.93
C ALA A 120 -5.08 -2.79 -9.94
N LEU A 121 -4.81 -3.00 -11.23
CA LEU A 121 -5.52 -2.33 -12.31
C LEU A 121 -5.70 -3.27 -13.50
N VAL A 122 -6.83 -3.14 -14.18
CA VAL A 122 -7.03 -3.64 -15.53
C VAL A 122 -6.28 -2.71 -16.47
N MET A 123 -5.32 -3.25 -17.21
CA MET A 123 -4.48 -2.49 -18.14
C MET A 123 -5.02 -2.63 -19.56
N ASP A 124 -5.03 -1.50 -20.28
CA ASP A 124 -5.50 -1.47 -21.67
C ASP A 124 -4.69 -2.41 -22.56
N ALA A 125 -5.39 -3.14 -23.43
CA ALA A 125 -4.77 -4.04 -24.39
C ALA A 125 -3.74 -3.31 -25.28
N GLU A 126 -3.99 -2.04 -25.61
CA GLU A 126 -3.05 -1.20 -26.37
C GLU A 126 -1.67 -1.08 -25.69
N VAL A 127 -1.64 -1.03 -24.35
CA VAL A 127 -0.40 -0.99 -23.57
C VAL A 127 0.18 -2.40 -23.39
N LEU A 128 -0.64 -3.43 -23.28
CA LEU A 128 -0.14 -4.80 -23.09
C LEU A 128 0.41 -5.44 -24.37
N GLU A 129 -0.19 -5.11 -25.51
CA GLU A 129 0.04 -5.75 -26.81
C GLU A 129 0.85 -4.89 -27.78
N ALA A 130 1.21 -3.66 -27.38
CA ALA A 130 2.06 -2.79 -28.17
C ALA A 130 3.39 -3.49 -28.55
N ALA A 131 3.91 -3.12 -29.72
CA ALA A 131 5.18 -3.62 -30.23
C ALA A 131 6.36 -2.94 -29.50
N TYR A 132 6.84 -3.57 -28.43
CA TYR A 132 8.02 -3.12 -27.68
C TYR A 132 9.31 -3.76 -28.19
N ALA A 133 10.43 -3.05 -28.10
CA ALA A 133 11.76 -3.57 -28.41
C ALA A 133 12.19 -4.70 -27.46
N GLY A 134 11.58 -4.79 -26.27
CA GLY A 134 11.76 -5.91 -25.36
C GLY A 134 10.93 -5.81 -24.09
N ASN A 135 11.00 -6.85 -23.27
CA ASN A 135 10.21 -6.95 -22.04
C ASN A 135 10.49 -5.81 -21.03
N ASN A 136 11.72 -5.32 -20.97
CA ASN A 136 12.08 -4.20 -20.09
C ASN A 136 11.33 -2.91 -20.47
N GLU A 137 11.23 -2.63 -21.77
CA GLU A 137 10.50 -1.45 -22.27
C GLU A 137 9.01 -1.58 -22.00
N LYS A 138 8.42 -2.76 -22.27
CA LYS A 138 7.03 -3.06 -21.92
C LYS A 138 6.73 -2.77 -20.45
N GLN A 139 7.58 -3.23 -19.53
CA GLN A 139 7.39 -3.01 -18.11
C GLN A 139 7.49 -1.54 -17.70
N VAL A 140 8.38 -0.77 -18.33
CA VAL A 140 8.48 0.68 -18.12
C VAL A 140 7.22 1.40 -18.59
N GLU A 141 6.69 1.04 -19.76
CA GLU A 141 5.45 1.64 -20.28
C GLU A 141 4.22 1.29 -19.44
N ILE A 142 4.13 0.05 -18.94
CA ILE A 142 3.10 -0.34 -17.97
C ILE A 142 3.17 0.51 -16.70
N LEU A 143 4.36 0.77 -16.15
CA LEU A 143 4.51 1.62 -14.97
C LEU A 143 4.17 3.10 -15.25
N LYS A 144 4.47 3.60 -16.46
CA LYS A 144 4.05 4.95 -16.88
C LYS A 144 2.54 5.05 -16.97
N ALA A 145 1.88 4.06 -17.60
CA ALA A 145 0.43 3.99 -17.69
C ALA A 145 -0.21 3.88 -16.30
N ALA A 146 0.31 3.01 -15.42
CA ALA A 146 -0.18 2.88 -14.04
C ALA A 146 -0.08 4.20 -13.25
N LYS A 147 1.05 4.92 -13.36
CA LYS A 147 1.21 6.25 -12.74
C LYS A 147 0.19 7.25 -13.28
N GLU A 148 -0.06 7.24 -14.59
CA GLU A 148 -0.99 8.17 -15.23
C GLU A 148 -2.44 7.90 -14.82
N LEU A 149 -2.85 6.62 -14.82
CA LEU A 149 -4.16 6.19 -14.32
C LEU A 149 -4.37 6.62 -12.88
N PHE A 150 -3.41 6.35 -11.99
CA PHE A 150 -3.48 6.81 -10.60
C PHE A 150 -3.58 8.35 -10.51
N THR A 151 -2.82 9.07 -11.33
CA THR A 151 -2.81 10.54 -11.31
C THR A 151 -4.17 11.11 -11.72
N ARG A 152 -4.80 10.50 -12.73
CA ARG A 152 -6.15 10.84 -13.19
C ARG A 152 -7.19 10.52 -12.14
N ASP A 153 -7.20 9.29 -11.62
CA ASP A 153 -8.16 8.85 -10.59
C ASP A 153 -8.07 9.74 -9.33
N ALA A 154 -6.85 10.10 -8.91
CA ALA A 154 -6.66 11.00 -7.80
C ALA A 154 -7.14 12.44 -8.08
N ALA A 155 -7.08 12.90 -9.34
CA ALA A 155 -7.51 14.25 -9.72
C ALA A 155 -9.04 14.39 -9.83
N GLU A 156 -9.75 13.30 -10.13
CA GLU A 156 -11.21 13.21 -10.09
C GLU A 156 -11.77 13.47 -8.68
N LEU A 157 -11.02 13.06 -7.66
CA LEU A 157 -11.37 13.32 -6.28
C LEU A 157 -11.08 14.78 -5.95
N THR A 158 -12.13 15.55 -5.65
CA THR A 158 -11.96 16.91 -5.14
C THR A 158 -11.20 16.83 -3.81
N PHE A 159 -9.98 17.36 -3.77
CA PHE A 159 -9.16 17.39 -2.56
C PHE A 159 -9.66 18.44 -1.57
N ASP A 160 -10.80 18.18 -0.94
CA ASP A 160 -11.25 18.94 0.22
C ASP A 160 -10.37 18.66 1.46
N SER A 161 -9.54 17.60 1.41
CA SER A 161 -8.65 17.20 2.48
C SER A 161 -7.16 17.25 2.14
N ARG A 162 -6.40 17.81 3.09
CA ARG A 162 -4.93 17.82 3.04
C ARG A 162 -4.32 16.41 3.16
N PRO A 163 -4.81 15.50 4.02
CA PRO A 163 -4.21 14.16 4.15
C PRO A 163 -4.34 13.30 2.89
N LEU A 164 -5.49 13.31 2.22
CA LEU A 164 -5.67 12.58 0.96
C LEU A 164 -4.71 13.14 -0.11
N ARG A 165 -4.63 14.46 -0.25
CA ARG A 165 -3.68 15.10 -1.17
C ARG A 165 -2.24 14.70 -0.88
N ASN A 166 -1.78 14.81 0.38
CA ASN A 166 -0.44 14.40 0.77
C ASN A 166 -0.16 12.93 0.43
N SER A 167 -1.15 12.04 0.68
CA SER A 167 -1.05 10.63 0.34
C SER A 167 -0.87 10.40 -1.16
N THR A 168 -1.66 11.09 -1.98
CA THR A 168 -1.54 10.98 -3.45
C THR A 168 -0.21 11.54 -3.97
N ASP A 169 0.30 12.61 -3.38
CA ASP A 169 1.61 13.17 -3.73
C ASP A 169 2.75 12.20 -3.39
N MET A 170 2.66 11.50 -2.26
CA MET A 170 3.61 10.46 -1.87
C MET A 170 3.63 9.29 -2.86
N VAL A 171 2.46 8.85 -3.34
CA VAL A 171 2.38 7.82 -4.38
C VAL A 171 2.99 8.30 -5.70
N LYS A 172 2.65 9.52 -6.15
CA LYS A 172 3.22 10.13 -7.35
C LYS A 172 4.75 10.24 -7.26
N GLN A 173 5.27 10.61 -6.09
CA GLN A 173 6.70 10.70 -5.82
C GLN A 173 7.39 9.33 -5.89
N ALA A 174 6.76 8.28 -5.33
CA ALA A 174 7.27 6.92 -5.42
C ALA A 174 7.38 6.43 -6.88
N PHE A 175 6.29 6.54 -7.66
CA PHE A 175 6.30 6.20 -9.09
C PHE A 175 7.34 7.01 -9.87
N LYS A 176 7.43 8.33 -9.62
CA LYS A 176 8.44 9.17 -10.26
C LYS A 176 9.86 8.68 -9.98
N SER A 177 10.15 8.28 -8.75
CA SER A 177 11.49 7.83 -8.35
C SER A 177 11.87 6.50 -9.03
N VAL A 178 10.91 5.58 -9.10
CA VAL A 178 11.01 4.33 -9.87
C VAL A 178 11.30 4.62 -11.34
N LEU A 179 10.49 5.47 -11.98
CA LEU A 179 10.63 5.80 -13.40
C LEU A 179 11.95 6.53 -13.70
N VAL A 180 12.41 7.43 -12.83
CA VAL A 180 13.73 8.08 -12.98
C VAL A 180 14.87 7.06 -12.92
N LYS A 181 14.77 6.03 -12.06
CA LYS A 181 15.78 4.96 -12.00
C LYS A 181 15.78 4.13 -13.29
N LEU A 182 14.59 3.81 -13.81
CA LEU A 182 14.43 3.05 -15.05
C LEU A 182 14.83 3.84 -16.29
N ASP A 183 14.60 5.15 -16.33
CA ASP A 183 15.05 6.03 -17.41
C ASP A 183 16.58 6.06 -17.51
N ARG A 184 17.28 6.08 -16.35
CA ARG A 184 18.74 5.98 -16.29
C ARG A 184 19.27 4.62 -16.72
N SER A 185 18.52 3.54 -16.46
CA SER A 185 18.89 2.19 -16.86
C SER A 185 17.65 1.27 -16.92
N PRO A 186 17.10 1.06 -18.13
CA PRO A 186 15.92 0.21 -18.31
C PRO A 186 16.17 -1.26 -17.92
N ALA A 187 17.44 -1.68 -17.85
CA ALA A 187 17.82 -3.03 -17.46
C ALA A 187 17.36 -3.41 -16.04
N TYR A 188 17.11 -2.44 -15.15
CA TYR A 188 16.57 -2.72 -13.82
C TYR A 188 15.13 -3.25 -13.84
N ALA A 189 14.38 -3.04 -14.94
CA ALA A 189 13.01 -3.54 -15.08
C ALA A 189 12.92 -5.06 -14.89
N VAL A 190 13.96 -5.81 -15.31
CA VAL A 190 14.04 -7.27 -15.12
C VAL A 190 13.84 -7.73 -13.67
N LYS A 191 14.02 -6.84 -12.68
CA LYS A 191 13.83 -7.10 -11.26
C LYS A 191 12.38 -6.91 -10.79
N LEU A 192 11.54 -6.21 -11.53
CA LEU A 192 10.15 -5.94 -11.18
C LEU A 192 9.30 -7.21 -10.91
N PRO A 193 9.38 -8.30 -11.68
CA PRO A 193 8.57 -9.50 -11.40
C PRO A 193 9.14 -10.37 -10.28
N LEU A 194 10.41 -10.19 -9.91
CA LEU A 194 11.08 -11.01 -8.89
C LEU A 194 10.55 -10.70 -7.49
N PHE A 195 10.67 -11.65 -6.57
CA PHE A 195 10.21 -11.47 -5.18
C PHE A 195 10.97 -10.34 -4.48
N GLU A 196 12.27 -10.17 -4.76
CA GLU A 196 13.10 -9.10 -4.20
C GLU A 196 12.74 -7.72 -4.74
N GLY A 197 11.95 -7.68 -5.83
CA GLY A 197 11.57 -6.48 -6.55
C GLY A 197 12.77 -5.67 -7.07
N MET A 198 12.46 -4.53 -7.65
CA MET A 198 13.45 -3.52 -8.00
C MET A 198 13.67 -2.57 -6.81
N ALA A 199 14.91 -2.44 -6.35
CA ALA A 199 15.28 -1.43 -5.36
C ALA A 199 15.27 -0.01 -5.97
N PHE A 200 14.85 0.98 -5.20
CA PHE A 200 14.97 2.41 -5.54
C PHE A 200 15.03 3.24 -4.25
N ASP A 201 15.33 4.53 -4.37
CA ASP A 201 15.32 5.45 -3.23
C ASP A 201 14.14 6.42 -3.36
N HIS A 202 13.24 6.40 -2.37
CA HIS A 202 12.21 7.41 -2.24
C HIS A 202 12.83 8.69 -1.66
N PRO A 203 12.66 9.88 -2.27
CA PRO A 203 13.42 11.08 -1.87
C PRO A 203 13.20 11.51 -0.41
N THR A 204 12.05 11.17 0.18
CA THR A 204 11.74 11.46 1.59
C THR A 204 11.96 10.29 2.54
N LEU A 205 11.83 9.05 2.05
CA LEU A 205 11.77 7.85 2.90
C LEU A 205 13.04 6.98 2.78
N GLY A 206 13.89 7.26 1.80
CA GLY A 206 15.11 6.51 1.53
C GLY A 206 14.83 5.15 0.90
N GLU A 207 15.49 4.12 1.41
CA GLU A 207 15.46 2.76 0.89
C GLU A 207 14.02 2.28 0.61
N SER A 208 13.80 1.78 -0.61
CA SER A 208 12.49 1.39 -1.10
C SER A 208 12.58 0.23 -2.10
N ARG A 209 11.46 -0.48 -2.26
CA ARG A 209 11.31 -1.64 -3.15
C ARG A 209 9.99 -1.56 -3.90
N ILE A 210 10.02 -1.94 -5.17
CA ILE A 210 8.82 -2.10 -6.00
C ILE A 210 8.79 -3.48 -6.65
N ARG A 211 7.64 -4.15 -6.59
CA ARG A 211 7.34 -5.37 -7.35
C ARG A 211 6.17 -5.11 -8.29
N MET A 212 6.20 -5.71 -9.47
CA MET A 212 5.11 -5.66 -10.44
C MET A 212 4.89 -7.03 -11.06
N LEU A 213 3.65 -7.50 -11.03
CA LEU A 213 3.18 -8.72 -11.67
C LEU A 213 2.15 -8.40 -12.74
N ILE A 214 2.12 -9.21 -13.79
CA ILE A 214 1.17 -9.10 -14.90
C ILE A 214 0.48 -10.46 -15.01
N GLU A 215 -0.83 -10.48 -14.80
CA GLU A 215 -1.68 -11.67 -14.79
C GLU A 215 -2.82 -11.47 -15.79
N GLY A 216 -2.65 -11.96 -17.01
CA GLY A 216 -3.55 -11.61 -18.12
C GLY A 216 -3.49 -10.12 -18.39
N ASP A 217 -4.61 -9.43 -18.21
CA ASP A 217 -4.71 -7.97 -18.32
C ASP A 217 -4.71 -7.23 -16.97
N ILE A 218 -4.56 -7.95 -15.86
CA ILE A 218 -4.43 -7.35 -14.54
C ILE A 218 -2.96 -7.11 -14.24
N VAL A 219 -2.62 -5.87 -13.91
CA VAL A 219 -1.30 -5.47 -13.43
C VAL A 219 -1.40 -5.20 -11.94
N LYS A 220 -0.55 -5.88 -11.15
CA LYS A 220 -0.42 -5.69 -9.71
C LYS A 220 0.90 -5.05 -9.39
N ILE A 221 0.90 -3.95 -8.64
CA ILE A 221 2.11 -3.23 -8.24
C ILE A 221 2.11 -3.10 -6.72
N LYS A 222 3.28 -3.33 -6.13
CA LYS A 222 3.51 -3.14 -4.70
C LYS A 222 4.72 -2.28 -4.49
N ILE A 223 4.58 -1.24 -3.68
CA ILE A 223 5.68 -0.37 -3.28
C ILE A 223 5.76 -0.33 -1.77
N LYS A 224 6.95 -0.59 -1.23
CA LYS A 224 7.27 -0.30 0.18
C LYS A 224 8.46 0.65 0.23
N ALA A 225 8.32 1.73 0.99
CA ALA A 225 9.34 2.76 1.12
C ALA A 225 9.58 3.13 2.58
N GLY A 226 10.84 3.30 2.95
CA GLY A 226 11.25 3.49 4.34
C GLY A 226 11.98 2.27 4.87
N LYS A 227 13.22 2.49 5.36
CA LYS A 227 14.12 1.45 5.89
C LYS A 227 13.46 0.51 6.92
N HIS A 228 12.48 1.01 7.68
CA HIS A 228 11.80 0.24 8.70
C HIS A 228 11.03 -0.97 8.17
N TRP A 229 10.53 -0.93 6.92
CA TRP A 229 9.91 -2.10 6.28
C TRP A 229 10.86 -3.28 6.15
N PHE A 230 12.15 -3.02 6.01
CA PHE A 230 13.17 -4.05 5.73
C PHE A 230 14.00 -4.40 6.97
N SER A 231 13.69 -3.79 8.11
CA SER A 231 14.48 -3.94 9.34
C SER A 231 14.23 -5.26 10.07
N LYS A 232 13.03 -5.83 9.91
CA LYS A 232 12.65 -7.10 10.54
C LYS A 232 12.69 -8.26 9.56
N GLU A 233 12.22 -8.02 8.35
CA GLU A 233 12.03 -9.02 7.32
C GLU A 233 12.36 -8.37 5.97
N PRO A 234 13.16 -9.03 5.11
CA PRO A 234 13.44 -8.52 3.78
C PRO A 234 12.16 -8.47 2.93
N PHE A 235 12.19 -7.70 1.85
CA PHE A 235 10.98 -7.44 1.06
C PHE A 235 10.36 -8.71 0.47
N GLU A 236 11.20 -9.63 0.00
CA GLU A 236 10.85 -10.91 -0.60
C GLU A 236 10.21 -11.93 0.35
N GLU A 237 10.38 -11.77 1.66
CA GLU A 237 9.85 -12.69 2.67
C GLU A 237 8.49 -12.23 3.23
N GLN A 238 8.07 -10.99 2.94
CA GLN A 238 6.83 -10.43 3.47
C GLN A 238 5.60 -11.07 2.81
N ASP A 239 4.65 -11.56 3.62
CA ASP A 239 3.45 -12.28 3.15
C ASP A 239 2.70 -11.53 2.05
N ASP A 240 2.45 -10.23 2.25
CA ASP A 240 1.73 -9.43 1.27
C ASP A 240 2.51 -9.25 -0.04
N VAL A 241 3.83 -9.41 -0.04
CA VAL A 241 4.66 -9.45 -1.25
C VAL A 241 4.59 -10.82 -1.91
N ILE A 242 4.64 -11.91 -1.15
CA ILE A 242 4.60 -13.29 -1.68
C ILE A 242 3.28 -13.56 -2.39
N TYR A 243 2.16 -13.21 -1.76
CA TYR A 243 0.79 -13.51 -2.22
C TYR A 243 0.12 -12.33 -2.95
N MET A 244 0.90 -11.52 -3.66
CA MET A 244 0.38 -10.43 -4.51
C MET A 244 -0.70 -10.90 -5.48
#